data_AF-A0A954ZH66-F1
#
_entry.id   AF-A0A954ZH66-F1
#
_cell.length_a   1.000
_cell.length_b   1.000
_cell.length_c   1.000
_cell.angle_alpha   90.00
_cell.angle_beta   90.00
_cell.angle_gamma   90.00
#
_symmetry.space_group_name_H-M   'P 1'
#
loop_
_entity.id
_entity.type
_entity.pdbx_description
1 polymer ?
#
loop_
_entity_poly.entity_id
_entity_poly.type
_entity_poly.pdbx_seq_one_letter_code
_entity_poly.pdbx_strand_id
1 'polypeptide(L)' 'MKRFVILAVPRTGSNLLCTLLNSHPEILCHHEVFNPQGIFLALTQRDRPHSLPSLDERNRDPLRFLDEV' A
#
# COMPACT_ATOMS: atom_id res chain seq x y z
N MET A 1 -16.00 2.94 -3.36
CA MET A 1 -14.78 2.57 -2.61
C MET A 1 -14.49 3.67 -1.59
N LYS A 2 -14.15 3.34 -0.34
CA LYS A 2 -13.71 4.33 0.66
C LYS A 2 -12.23 4.09 0.94
N ARG A 3 -11.43 5.14 0.85
CA ARG A 3 -9.98 5.11 1.14
C ARG A 3 -9.75 5.57 2.57
N PHE A 4 -8.72 5.03 3.19
CA PHE A 4 -8.22 5.47 4.49
C PHE A 4 -6.69 5.50 4.46
N VAL A 5 -6.10 6.16 5.45
CA VAL A 5 -4.65 6.23 5.62
C VAL A 5 -4.29 6.04 7.08
N ILE A 6 -3.19 5.33 7.35
CA ILE A 6 -2.58 5.22 8.67
C ILE A 6 -1.38 6.16 8.67
N LEU A 7 -1.46 7.24 9.45
CA LEU A 7 -0.36 8.16 9.66
C LEU A 7 0.41 7.73 10.91
N ALA A 8 1.66 7.34 10.73
CA ALA A 8 2.50 6.87 11.81
C ALA A 8 3.98 7.14 11.51
N VAL A 9 4.78 7.28 12.56
CA VAL A 9 6.25 7.27 12.45
C VAL A 9 6.77 5.82 12.48
N PRO A 10 7.99 5.56 11.99
CA PRO A 10 8.56 4.21 12.02
C PRO A 10 8.57 3.60 13.42
N ARG A 11 8.40 2.26 13.48
CA ARG A 11 8.50 1.44 14.71
C ARG A 11 7.39 1.67 15.76
N THR A 12 6.23 2.17 15.35
CA THR A 12 5.03 2.33 16.18
C THR A 12 4.05 1.15 16.11
N GLY A 13 4.38 0.10 15.35
CA GLY A 13 3.48 -1.03 15.12
C GLY A 13 2.51 -0.84 13.96
N SER A 14 2.63 0.23 13.16
CA SER A 14 1.79 0.46 11.97
C SER A 14 1.74 -0.73 11.01
N ASN A 15 2.87 -1.40 10.75
CA ASN A 15 2.89 -2.59 9.90
C ASN A 15 2.10 -3.77 10.51
N LEU A 16 2.14 -3.95 11.84
CA LEU A 16 1.32 -4.97 12.51
C LEU A 16 -0.17 -4.64 12.37
N LEU A 17 -0.55 -3.37 12.54
CA LEU A 17 -1.92 -2.92 12.32
C LEU A 17 -2.38 -3.17 10.86
N CYS A 18 -1.56 -2.83 9.86
CA CYS A 18 -1.86 -3.14 8.46
C CYS A 18 -2.10 -4.64 8.25
N THR A 19 -1.25 -5.51 8.81
CA THR A 19 -1.41 -6.97 8.72
C THR A 19 -2.71 -7.44 9.36
N LEU A 20 -3.06 -6.93 10.54
CA LEU A 20 -4.32 -7.28 11.22
C LEU A 20 -5.55 -6.81 10.42
N LEU A 21 -5.51 -5.60 9.86
CA LEU A 21 -6.60 -5.10 9.01
C LEU A 21 -6.81 -5.98 7.77
N ASN A 22 -5.73 -6.46 7.14
CA ASN A 22 -5.80 -7.38 6.00
C ASN A 22 -6.34 -8.78 6.36
N SER A 23 -6.51 -9.12 7.65
CA SER A 23 -7.20 -10.35 8.04
C SER A 23 -8.71 -10.28 7.82
N HIS A 24 -9.26 -9.07 7.68
CA HIS A 24 -10.67 -8.86 7.40
C HIS A 24 -10.92 -8.92 5.88
N PRO A 25 -11.88 -9.72 5.39
CA PRO A 25 -12.06 -9.97 3.95
C PRO A 25 -12.47 -8.73 3.14
N GLU A 26 -13.07 -7.72 3.80
CA GLU A 26 -13.52 -6.49 3.15
C GLU A 26 -12.54 -5.32 3.26
N ILE A 27 -11.37 -5.52 3.87
CA ILE A 27 -10.37 -4.47 4.07
C ILE A 27 -9.08 -4.83 3.34
N LEU A 28 -8.63 -3.93 2.47
CA LEU A 28 -7.30 -3.95 1.89
C LEU A 28 -6.50 -2.80 2.50
N CYS A 29 -5.40 -3.13 3.17
CA CYS A 29 -4.50 -2.16 3.77
C CYS A 29 -3.08 -2.40 3.27
N HIS A 30 -2.63 -1.62 2.29
CA HIS A 30 -1.24 -1.69 1.87
C HIS A 30 -0.31 -1.20 3.00
N HIS A 31 0.98 -1.53 2.87
CA HIS A 31 2.02 -0.96 3.72
C HIS A 31 2.40 0.42 3.18
N GLU A 32 3.66 0.66 2.85
CA GLU A 32 4.16 2.00 2.54
C GLU A 32 4.19 2.25 1.02
N VAL A 33 3.02 2.40 0.39
CA VAL A 33 2.91 2.60 -1.07
C VAL A 33 3.58 3.89 -1.57
N PHE A 34 3.74 4.87 -0.69
CA PHE A 34 4.43 6.14 -0.97
C PHE A 34 5.84 6.23 -0.35
N ASN A 35 6.44 5.12 0.07
CA ASN A 35 7.83 5.15 0.55
C ASN A 35 8.77 5.62 -0.59
N PRO A 36 9.76 6.49 -0.32
CA PRO A 36 10.75 6.92 -1.32
C PRO A 36 11.63 5.79 -1.88
N GLN A 37 11.77 4.67 -1.15
CA GLN A 37 12.63 3.55 -1.48
C GLN A 37 11.93 2.45 -2.28
N GLY A 38 10.60 2.51 -2.41
CA GLY A 38 9.84 1.45 -3.07
C GLY A 38 8.34 1.54 -2.86
N ILE A 39 7.61 0.66 -3.54
CA ILE A 39 6.18 0.48 -3.38
C ILE A 39 5.96 -0.81 -2.59
N PHE A 40 5.45 -0.68 -1.37
CA PHE A 40 5.22 -1.81 -0.47
C PHE A 40 3.72 -2.10 -0.35
N LEU A 41 3.22 -3.04 -1.15
CA LEU A 41 1.82 -3.50 -1.11
C LEU A 41 1.55 -4.44 0.08
N ALA A 42 0.27 -4.73 0.34
CA ALA A 42 -0.15 -5.75 1.28
C ALA A 42 0.46 -7.12 0.91
N LEU A 43 0.81 -7.92 1.92
CA LEU A 43 1.41 -9.25 1.72
C LEU A 43 0.53 -10.19 0.89
N THR A 44 -0.80 -10.05 1.00
CA THR A 44 -1.79 -10.78 0.21
C THR A 44 -1.75 -10.47 -1.29
N GLN A 45 -1.07 -9.39 -1.70
CA GLN A 45 -0.90 -8.97 -3.10
C GLN A 45 0.55 -9.09 -3.58
N ARG A 46 1.45 -9.68 -2.79
CA ARG A 46 2.88 -9.76 -3.12
C ARG A 46 3.16 -10.55 -4.41
N ASP A 47 2.34 -11.55 -4.70
CA ASP A 47 2.49 -12.45 -5.85
C ASP A 47 1.69 -12.00 -7.08
N ARG A 48 1.20 -10.74 -7.12
CA ARG A 48 0.40 -10.24 -8.24
C ARG A 48 1.24 -10.26 -9.52
N PRO A 49 0.78 -10.90 -10.62
CA PRO A 49 1.56 -11.10 -11.85
C PRO A 49 1.72 -9.82 -12.70
N HIS A 50 1.47 -8.64 -12.15
CA HIS A 50 1.63 -7.36 -12.85
C HIS A 50 2.83 -6.62 -12.27
N SER A 51 3.74 -6.19 -13.14
CA SER A 51 4.85 -5.31 -12.75
C SER A 51 4.27 -4.06 -12.10
N LEU A 52 4.66 -3.78 -10.86
CA LEU A 52 4.32 -2.52 -10.21
C LEU A 52 4.86 -1.35 -11.04
N PRO A 53 4.15 -0.21 -11.10
CA PRO A 53 4.68 0.99 -11.73
C PRO A 53 5.99 1.40 -11.04
N SER A 54 6.87 2.05 -11.78
CA SER A 54 8.06 2.67 -11.22
C SER A 54 7.71 3.80 -10.24
N LEU A 55 8.67 4.19 -9.39
CA LEU A 55 8.49 5.33 -8.48
C LEU A 55 8.20 6.63 -9.25
N ASP A 56 8.80 6.81 -10.42
CA ASP A 56 8.58 7.99 -11.26
C ASP A 56 7.17 8.02 -11.84
N GLU A 57 6.65 6.87 -12.29
CA GLU A 57 5.27 6.75 -12.77
C GLU A 57 4.27 7.02 -11.64
N ARG A 58 4.50 6.42 -10.46
CA ARG A 58 3.70 6.70 -9.24
C ARG A 58 3.70 8.18 -8.88
N ASN A 59 4.87 8.84 -8.90
CA ASN A 59 4.99 10.24 -8.51
C ASN A 59 4.38 11.21 -9.52
N ARG A 60 4.38 10.83 -10.81
CA ARG A 60 3.79 11.64 -11.88
C ARG A 60 2.27 11.73 -11.76
N ASP A 61 1.62 10.64 -11.34
CA ASP A 61 0.17 10.59 -11.14
C ASP A 61 -0.20 9.67 -9.95
N PRO A 62 -0.12 10.19 -8.71
CA PRO A 62 -0.34 9.38 -7.52
C PRO A 62 -1.81 8.98 -7.33
N LEU A 63 -2.75 9.73 -7.92
CA LEU A 63 -4.18 9.40 -7.82
C LEU A 63 -4.52 8.22 -8.73
N ARG A 64 -4.04 8.25 -9.98
CA ARG A 64 -4.17 7.12 -10.90
C ARG A 64 -3.53 5.86 -10.34
N PHE A 65 -2.34 5.98 -9.75
CA PHE A 65 -1.69 4.85 -9.07
C PHE A 65 -2.59 4.21 -8.01
N LEU A 66 -3.31 5.01 -7.20
CA LEU A 66 -4.24 4.51 -6.19
C LEU A 66 -5.51 3.85 -6.77
N ASP A 67 -5.82 4.07 -8.04
CA ASP A 67 -6.90 3.36 -8.73
C ASP A 67 -6.44 1.99 -9.28
N GLU A 68 -5.14 1.82 -9.51
CA GLU A 68 -4.55 0.63 -10.13
C GLU A 68 -4.09 -0.45 -9.12
N VAL A 69 -3.90 -0.08 -7.85
CA VAL A 69 -3.43 -0.99 -6.76
C VAL A 69 -4.53 -1.65 -5.96
#